data_AF-A0A9P6CSA0-F1
#
_entry.id   AF-A0A9P6CSA0-F1
#
_cell.length_a   1.000
_cell.length_b   1.000
_cell.length_c   1.000
_cell.angle_alpha   90.00
_cell.angle_beta   90.00
_cell.angle_gamma   90.00
#
_symmetry.space_group_name_H-M   'P 1'
#
loop_
_entity.id
_entity.type
_entity.pdbx_description
1 polymer ?
#
loop_
_entity_poly.entity_id
_entity_poly.type
_entity_poly.pdbx_seq_one_letter_code
_entity_poly.pdbx_strand_id
1 'polypeptide(L)'
;QTTAFVANDDRVRTRKEYSLDELVGEKSKFKFKLVEWDGESPTSVTDTSKRIIALLAGHPIAEKWPLLHQQAANAIEERRSRCFVLKTKRKHRRGRFIALQCGVLHGGGQKRPSNKTNHSHNAQVLRELNDLEYFKRVVGFASG
;
A
#
# COMPACT_ATOMS: atom_id res chain seq x y z
N GLN A 1 -1.11 -11.57 -13.99
CA GLN A 1 0.32 -11.33 -13.69
C GLN A 1 0.37 -10.34 -12.53
N THR A 2 0.75 -10.77 -11.33
CA THR A 2 0.76 -9.91 -10.13
C THR A 2 2.16 -9.33 -9.96
N THR A 3 2.33 -8.06 -10.31
CA THR A 3 3.58 -7.33 -10.11
C THR A 3 3.69 -6.90 -8.64
N ALA A 4 4.35 -7.72 -7.82
CA ALA A 4 4.77 -7.30 -6.49
C ALA A 4 6.04 -6.43 -6.62
N PHE A 5 5.98 -5.18 -6.16
CA PHE A 5 7.13 -4.28 -6.17
C PHE A 5 8.09 -4.64 -5.02
N VAL A 6 9.22 -5.26 -5.34
CA VAL A 6 10.28 -5.58 -4.36
C VAL A 6 11.13 -4.32 -4.11
N ALA A 7 11.33 -3.98 -2.83
CA ALA A 7 12.18 -2.86 -2.44
C ALA A 7 13.66 -3.10 -2.85
N ASN A 8 14.33 -2.02 -3.24
CA ASN A 8 15.73 -1.97 -3.65
C ASN A 8 16.64 -2.04 -2.40
N ASP A 9 16.80 -3.24 -1.83
CA ASP A 9 17.82 -3.56 -0.83
C ASP A 9 19.06 -4.11 -1.55
N ASP A 10 20.07 -3.24 -1.77
CA ASP A 10 21.29 -3.56 -2.53
C ASP A 10 22.33 -4.35 -1.70
N ARG A 11 21.96 -4.83 -0.49
CA ARG A 11 22.83 -5.65 0.35
C ARG A 11 22.79 -7.11 -0.14
N VAL A 12 23.97 -7.69 -0.36
CA VAL A 12 24.11 -9.14 -0.54
C VAL A 12 23.82 -9.81 0.80
N ARG A 13 22.56 -10.09 1.06
CA ARG A 13 22.15 -11.04 2.09
C ARG A 13 22.19 -12.42 1.47
N THR A 14 22.66 -13.42 2.21
CA THR A 14 22.35 -14.82 1.89
C THR A 14 20.83 -14.95 1.90
N ARG A 15 20.23 -14.85 0.72
CA ARG A 15 18.78 -14.90 0.55
C ARG A 15 18.38 -16.35 0.72
N LYS A 16 18.08 -16.72 1.97
CA LYS A 16 17.46 -18.01 2.25
C LYS A 16 16.00 -17.90 1.86
N GLU A 17 15.63 -18.60 0.81
CA GLU A 17 14.23 -18.79 0.44
C GLU A 17 13.68 -19.96 1.25
N TYR A 18 12.43 -19.81 1.71
CA TYR A 18 11.71 -20.84 2.43
C TYR A 18 10.50 -21.24 1.60
N SER A 19 10.32 -22.54 1.40
CA SER A 19 9.08 -23.10 0.86
C SER A 19 7.94 -22.98 1.87
N LEU A 20 6.70 -23.07 1.38
CA LEU A 20 5.52 -23.09 2.25
C LEU A 20 5.60 -24.26 3.26
N ASP A 21 5.95 -25.46 2.78
CA ASP A 21 6.08 -26.65 3.62
C ASP A 21 7.14 -26.48 4.72
N GLU A 22 8.27 -25.82 4.43
CA GLU A 22 9.26 -25.51 5.47
C GLU A 22 8.70 -24.60 6.56
N LEU A 23 7.70 -23.75 6.27
CA LEU A 23 7.10 -22.83 7.24
C LEU A 23 5.93 -23.44 8.02
N VAL A 24 5.08 -24.23 7.36
CA VAL A 24 3.79 -24.69 7.93
C VAL A 24 3.67 -26.21 8.08
N GLY A 25 4.56 -26.98 7.44
CA GLY A 25 4.49 -28.43 7.40
C GLY A 25 4.65 -29.09 8.78
N GLU A 26 4.22 -30.34 8.90
CA GLU A 26 4.21 -31.07 10.18
C GLU A 26 5.61 -31.15 10.82
N LYS A 27 6.66 -31.25 9.99
CA LYS A 27 8.06 -31.28 10.42
C LYS A 27 8.73 -29.90 10.46
N SER A 28 8.00 -28.83 10.12
CA SER A 28 8.52 -27.46 10.16
C SER A 28 9.03 -27.12 11.56
N LYS A 29 10.19 -26.46 11.62
CA LYS A 29 10.71 -25.86 12.86
C LYS A 29 10.02 -24.55 13.22
N PHE A 30 9.38 -23.88 12.26
CA PHE A 30 8.75 -22.57 12.45
C PHE A 30 7.32 -22.69 12.97
N LYS A 31 6.63 -23.79 12.65
CA LYS A 31 5.27 -24.08 13.11
C LYS A 31 4.30 -22.92 12.84
N PHE A 32 4.45 -22.26 11.69
CA PHE A 32 3.54 -21.18 11.32
C PHE A 32 2.17 -21.74 11.01
N LYS A 33 1.14 -20.98 11.37
CA LYS A 33 -0.23 -21.24 10.96
C LYS A 33 -0.46 -20.59 9.59
N LEU A 34 -0.87 -21.38 8.60
CA LEU A 34 -1.36 -20.85 7.35
C LEU A 34 -2.77 -20.26 7.56
N VAL A 35 -2.96 -19.03 7.09
CA VAL A 35 -4.27 -18.39 7.05
C VAL A 35 -4.63 -18.27 5.57
N GLU A 36 -5.50 -19.14 5.11
CA GLU A 36 -6.10 -19.04 3.79
C GLU A 36 -7.00 -17.80 3.75
N TRP A 37 -6.82 -16.96 2.74
CA TRP A 37 -7.57 -15.72 2.59
C TRP A 37 -7.97 -15.52 1.14
N ASP A 38 -9.24 -15.26 0.92
CA ASP A 38 -9.86 -15.03 -0.38
C ASP A 38 -9.52 -13.65 -0.98
N GLY A 39 -8.97 -12.73 -0.18
CA GLY A 39 -8.71 -11.35 -0.58
C GLY A 39 -9.92 -10.41 -0.43
N GLU A 40 -11.08 -10.95 -0.05
CA GLU A 40 -12.36 -10.24 -0.02
C GLU A 40 -12.90 -10.11 1.41
N SER A 41 -12.90 -11.21 2.17
CA SER A 41 -13.49 -11.30 3.50
C SER A 41 -12.55 -10.73 4.56
N PRO A 42 -12.99 -9.77 5.40
CA PRO A 42 -12.19 -9.28 6.50
C PRO A 42 -11.80 -10.42 7.45
N THR A 43 -10.50 -10.70 7.57
CA THR A 43 -10.00 -11.85 8.34
C THR A 43 -8.95 -11.39 9.35
N SER A 44 -9.22 -11.59 10.64
CA SER A 44 -8.27 -11.27 11.70
C SER A 44 -7.27 -12.41 11.89
N VAL A 45 -5.98 -12.08 11.92
CA VAL A 45 -4.92 -12.99 12.35
C VAL A 45 -4.63 -12.73 13.82
N THR A 46 -4.73 -13.78 14.64
CA THR A 46 -4.49 -13.68 16.08
C THR A 46 -3.25 -14.44 16.51
N ASP A 47 -2.62 -13.97 17.59
CA ASP A 47 -1.60 -14.76 18.28
C ASP A 47 -2.21 -15.86 19.16
N THR A 48 -1.35 -16.58 19.90
CA THR A 48 -1.74 -17.65 20.83
C THR A 48 -2.62 -17.17 21.99
N SER A 49 -2.61 -15.87 22.30
CA SER A 49 -3.44 -15.24 23.32
C SER A 49 -4.71 -14.60 22.74
N LYS A 50 -5.06 -14.91 21.49
CA LYS A 50 -6.21 -14.34 20.76
C LYS A 50 -6.13 -12.82 20.56
N ARG A 51 -4.95 -12.21 20.65
CA ARG A 51 -4.75 -10.80 20.31
C ARG A 51 -4.65 -10.65 18.81
N ILE A 52 -5.38 -9.68 18.23
CA ILE A 52 -5.29 -9.38 16.80
C ILE A 52 -3.91 -8.77 16.52
N ILE A 53 -3.10 -9.48 15.74
CA ILE A 53 -1.75 -9.04 15.34
C ILE A 53 -1.72 -8.54 13.90
N ALA A 54 -2.71 -8.93 13.09
CA ALA A 54 -2.94 -8.37 11.77
C ALA A 54 -4.43 -8.46 11.40
N LEU A 55 -4.90 -7.53 10.58
CA LEU A 55 -6.21 -7.58 9.94
C LEU A 55 -6.01 -7.64 8.43
N LEU A 56 -6.50 -8.70 7.81
CA LEU A 56 -6.63 -8.80 6.36
C LEU A 56 -7.94 -8.11 6.00
N ALA A 57 -7.87 -6.84 5.58
CA ALA A 57 -9.02 -5.94 5.55
C ALA A 57 -10.11 -6.32 4.54
N GLY A 58 -9.77 -7.08 3.49
CA GLY A 58 -10.72 -7.40 2.43
C GLY A 58 -11.00 -6.22 1.51
N HIS A 59 -12.17 -6.26 0.91
CA HIS A 59 -12.76 -5.12 0.22
C HIS A 59 -14.28 -5.12 0.33
N PRO A 60 -14.97 -4.00 0.04
CA PRO A 60 -16.42 -3.98 0.00
C PRO A 60 -16.97 -4.99 -1.01
N ILE A 61 -18.11 -5.62 -0.68
CA ILE A 61 -18.91 -6.40 -1.63
C ILE A 61 -19.61 -5.41 -2.56
N ALA A 62 -18.87 -4.91 -3.53
CA ALA A 62 -19.34 -3.98 -4.55
C ALA A 62 -18.91 -4.53 -5.92
N GLU A 63 -19.88 -4.78 -6.79
CA GLU A 63 -19.70 -5.39 -8.12
C GLU A 63 -18.60 -4.71 -8.96
N LYS A 64 -18.37 -3.41 -8.74
CA LYS A 64 -17.43 -2.58 -9.50
C LYS A 64 -16.11 -2.32 -8.78
N TRP A 65 -15.79 -3.01 -7.69
CA TRP A 65 -14.58 -2.75 -6.91
C TRP A 65 -13.26 -2.92 -7.71
N PRO A 66 -13.07 -4.01 -8.49
CA PRO A 66 -11.88 -4.14 -9.34
C PRO A 66 -11.78 -3.06 -10.42
N LEU A 67 -12.91 -2.73 -11.06
CA LEU A 67 -12.99 -1.68 -12.07
C LEU A 67 -12.62 -0.31 -11.47
N LEU A 68 -13.08 -0.03 -10.26
CA LEU A 68 -12.80 1.20 -9.55
C LEU A 68 -11.30 1.37 -9.27
N HIS A 69 -10.62 0.31 -8.85
CA HIS A 69 -9.16 0.31 -8.69
C HIS A 69 -8.43 0.51 -10.02
N GLN A 70 -8.90 -0.10 -11.10
CA GLN A 70 -8.33 0.11 -12.43
C GLN A 70 -8.49 1.57 -12.90
N GLN A 71 -9.65 2.17 -12.68
CA GLN A 71 -9.90 3.59 -12.99
C GLN A 71 -8.99 4.51 -12.17
N ALA A 72 -8.81 4.23 -10.87
CA ALA A 72 -7.90 4.98 -10.01
C ALA A 72 -6.44 4.87 -10.50
N ALA A 73 -5.99 3.68 -10.89
CA ALA A 73 -4.65 3.46 -11.43
C ALA A 73 -4.43 4.23 -12.74
N ASN A 74 -5.38 4.15 -13.67
CA ASN A 74 -5.31 4.89 -14.95
C ASN A 74 -5.25 6.40 -14.72
N ALA A 75 -6.05 6.93 -13.79
CA ALA A 75 -6.09 8.34 -13.48
C ALA A 75 -4.75 8.89 -12.95
N ILE A 76 -4.03 8.08 -12.16
CA ILE A 76 -2.67 8.40 -11.69
C ILE A 76 -1.71 8.44 -12.88
N GLU A 77 -1.76 7.43 -13.77
CA GLU A 77 -0.84 7.34 -14.90
C GLU A 77 -1.06 8.49 -15.90
N GLU A 78 -2.31 8.82 -16.22
CA GLU A 78 -2.67 9.95 -17.09
C GLU A 78 -2.11 11.30 -16.59
N ARG A 79 -2.02 11.47 -15.26
CA ARG A 79 -1.54 12.71 -14.65
C ARG A 79 -0.05 12.68 -14.31
N ARG A 80 0.62 11.55 -14.49
CA ARG A 80 2.03 11.34 -14.12
C ARG A 80 2.96 12.37 -14.76
N SER A 81 2.72 12.72 -16.02
CA SER A 81 3.53 13.70 -16.77
C SER A 81 3.43 15.13 -16.21
N ARG A 82 2.35 15.46 -15.50
CA ARG A 82 2.09 16.77 -14.89
C ARG A 82 2.74 16.90 -13.51
N CYS A 83 3.23 15.81 -12.94
CA CYS A 83 3.90 15.81 -11.64
C CYS A 83 5.34 16.33 -11.74
N PHE A 84 5.65 17.34 -10.94
CA PHE A 84 6.99 17.85 -10.77
C PHE A 84 7.70 17.16 -9.60
N VAL A 85 8.69 16.30 -9.90
CA VAL A 85 9.58 15.70 -8.88
C VAL A 85 11.03 15.82 -9.32
N LEU A 86 11.87 16.33 -8.42
CA LEU A 86 13.32 16.44 -8.59
C LEU A 86 13.91 15.06 -8.94
N LYS A 87 14.87 15.01 -9.87
CA LYS A 87 15.50 13.74 -10.30
C LYS A 87 16.05 12.93 -9.12
N THR A 88 16.65 13.60 -8.14
CA THR A 88 17.17 12.99 -6.88
C THR A 88 16.08 12.34 -6.01
N LYS A 89 14.82 12.74 -6.21
CA LYS A 89 13.64 12.23 -5.50
C LYS A 89 12.83 11.22 -6.32
N ARG A 90 13.30 10.80 -7.50
CA ARG A 90 12.62 9.76 -8.32
C ARG A 90 13.14 8.35 -8.05
N LYS A 91 14.26 8.21 -7.32
CA LYS A 91 14.81 6.95 -6.86
C LYS A 91 14.63 6.86 -5.35
N HIS A 92 13.85 5.88 -4.91
CA HIS A 92 13.61 5.61 -3.50
C HIS A 92 14.15 4.22 -3.16
N ARG A 93 14.35 3.96 -1.85
CA ARG A 93 14.66 2.60 -1.35
C ARG A 93 13.63 1.56 -1.82
N ARG A 94 12.39 1.96 -2.09
CA ARG A 94 11.31 1.07 -2.52
C ARG A 94 11.24 0.87 -4.04
N GLY A 95 12.07 1.55 -4.83
CA GLY A 95 12.05 1.46 -6.29
C GLY A 95 12.14 2.81 -6.99
N ARG A 96 11.98 2.79 -8.32
CA ARG A 96 12.05 3.96 -9.20
C ARG A 96 10.65 4.40 -9.60
N PHE A 97 10.01 5.21 -8.76
CA PHE A 97 8.69 5.77 -9.04
C PHE A 97 8.55 7.16 -8.44
N ILE A 98 7.57 7.91 -8.93
CA ILE A 98 7.19 9.21 -8.37
C ILE A 98 6.33 8.96 -7.13
N ALA A 99 6.72 9.54 -6.00
CA ALA A 99 5.93 9.54 -4.78
C ALA A 99 5.59 10.98 -4.40
N LEU A 100 4.28 11.29 -4.34
CA LEU A 100 3.76 12.55 -3.84
C LEU A 100 2.94 12.28 -2.57
N GLN A 101 3.03 13.17 -1.60
CA GLN A 101 2.29 13.09 -0.35
C GLN A 101 1.18 14.14 -0.35
N CYS A 102 -0.01 13.76 0.13
CA CYS A 102 -1.12 14.67 0.37
C CYS A 102 -1.78 14.38 1.72
N GLY A 103 -2.62 15.30 2.21
CA GLY A 103 -3.32 15.15 3.48
C GLY A 103 -2.53 15.60 4.69
N VAL A 104 -2.85 15.02 5.85
CA VAL A 104 -2.29 15.38 7.16
C VAL A 104 -1.04 14.56 7.45
N LEU A 105 0.04 15.23 7.84
CA LEU A 105 1.25 14.59 8.35
C LEU A 105 1.33 14.73 9.86
N HIS A 106 1.68 13.63 10.53
CA HIS A 106 2.03 13.58 11.93
C HIS A 106 3.15 12.55 12.12
N GLY A 107 4.35 13.01 12.53
CA GLY A 107 5.53 12.15 12.70
C GLY A 107 6.85 12.90 12.58
N GLY A 108 7.98 12.19 12.70
CA GLY A 108 9.32 12.76 12.49
C GLY A 108 9.73 13.85 13.49
N GLY A 109 9.12 13.89 14.68
CA GLY A 109 9.36 14.92 15.70
C GLY A 109 8.37 16.10 15.67
N GLN A 110 7.40 16.12 14.75
CA GLN A 110 6.32 17.10 14.79
C GLN A 110 5.44 16.90 16.04
N LYS A 111 5.18 17.98 16.78
CA LYS A 111 4.33 17.98 17.98
C LYS A 111 2.83 18.08 17.69
N ARG A 112 2.46 18.46 16.45
CA ARG A 112 1.08 18.67 16.04
C ARG A 112 0.88 18.21 14.59
N PRO A 113 -0.30 17.67 14.24
CA PRO A 113 -0.63 17.35 12.86
C PRO A 113 -0.61 18.61 11.98
N SER A 114 -0.18 18.48 10.73
CA SER A 114 -0.15 19.59 9.77
C SER A 114 -0.44 19.12 8.35
N ASN A 115 -1.11 19.94 7.54
CA ASN A 115 -1.38 19.63 6.14
C ASN A 115 -0.08 19.70 5.31
N LYS A 116 0.11 18.71 4.43
CA LYS A 116 1.25 18.68 3.53
C LYS A 116 1.09 19.70 2.40
N THR A 117 2.00 20.67 2.36
CA THR A 117 2.14 21.60 1.25
C THR A 117 2.94 20.96 0.10
N ASN A 118 2.49 21.23 -1.12
CA ASN A 118 3.12 20.80 -2.36
C ASN A 118 3.36 22.01 -3.27
N HIS A 119 4.32 21.90 -4.18
CA HIS A 119 4.47 22.88 -5.28
C HIS A 119 3.15 23.03 -6.05
N SER A 120 2.83 24.21 -6.56
CA SER A 120 1.54 24.55 -7.18
C SER A 120 1.03 23.51 -8.17
N HIS A 121 1.93 23.03 -9.05
CA HIS A 121 1.63 22.00 -10.06
C HIS A 121 1.19 20.68 -9.43
N ASN A 122 1.93 20.19 -8.43
CA ASN A 122 1.60 18.94 -7.73
C ASN A 122 0.34 19.11 -6.88
N ALA A 123 0.16 20.27 -6.24
CA ALA A 123 -1.03 20.56 -5.46
C ALA A 123 -2.30 20.53 -6.34
N GLN A 124 -2.22 21.01 -7.59
CA GLN A 124 -3.32 20.89 -8.54
C GLN A 124 -3.60 19.43 -8.92
N VAL A 125 -2.57 18.66 -9.31
CA VAL A 125 -2.74 17.25 -9.67
C VAL A 125 -3.34 16.44 -8.51
N LEU A 126 -2.86 16.66 -7.29
CA LEU A 126 -3.36 15.97 -6.09
C LEU A 126 -4.81 16.36 -5.76
N ARG A 127 -5.21 17.62 -5.95
CA ARG A 127 -6.61 18.04 -5.79
C ARG A 127 -7.51 17.34 -6.80
N GLU A 128 -7.14 17.36 -8.08
CA GLU A 128 -7.91 16.67 -9.13
C GLU A 128 -8.05 15.18 -8.85
N LEU A 129 -6.98 14.50 -8.42
CA LEU A 129 -7.05 13.09 -8.02
C LEU A 129 -7.98 12.87 -6.83
N ASN A 130 -7.87 13.68 -5.77
CA ASN A 130 -8.69 13.54 -4.57
C ASN A 130 -10.18 13.84 -4.82
N ASP A 131 -10.51 14.63 -5.85
CA ASP A 131 -11.89 14.95 -6.21
C ASP A 131 -12.59 13.82 -6.97
N LEU A 132 -11.84 12.87 -7.54
CA LEU A 132 -12.39 11.75 -8.29
C LEU A 132 -13.05 10.71 -7.36
N GLU A 133 -14.23 10.26 -7.77
CA GLU A 133 -15.10 9.39 -6.96
C GLU A 133 -14.42 8.08 -6.53
N TYR A 134 -13.60 7.50 -7.41
CA TYR A 134 -12.88 6.27 -7.08
C TYR A 134 -11.85 6.46 -5.95
N PHE A 135 -11.21 7.62 -5.84
CA PHE A 135 -10.32 7.87 -4.69
C PHE A 135 -11.11 8.09 -3.40
N LYS A 136 -12.24 8.79 -3.47
CA LYS A 136 -13.14 8.97 -2.32
C LYS A 136 -13.65 7.63 -1.79
N ARG A 137 -14.04 6.71 -2.68
CA ARG A 137 -14.50 5.37 -2.30
C ARG A 137 -13.40 4.50 -1.69
N VAL A 138 -12.19 4.51 -2.27
CA VAL A 138 -11.05 3.76 -1.70
C VAL A 138 -10.69 4.28 -0.31
N VAL A 139 -10.61 5.61 -0.16
CA VAL A 139 -10.29 6.24 1.13
C VAL A 139 -11.40 6.03 2.15
N GLY A 140 -12.67 6.10 1.73
CA GLY A 140 -13.82 5.84 2.59
C GLY A 140 -13.77 4.44 3.20
N PHE A 141 -13.52 3.42 2.39
CA PHE A 141 -13.34 2.06 2.90
C PHE A 141 -12.16 1.94 3.88
N ALA A 142 -11.03 2.60 3.58
CA ALA A 142 -9.85 2.54 4.44
C ALA A 142 -10.00 3.32 5.76
N SER A 143 -10.90 4.31 5.81
CA SER A 143 -11.04 5.22 6.95
C SER A 143 -12.20 4.86 7.88
N GLY A 144 -13.16 4.05 7.42
CA GLY A 144 -14.33 3.61 8.20
C GLY A 144 -15.48 4.61 8.18
#